data_AF-A0A816LV56-F1
#
_entry.id   AF-A0A816LV56-F1
#
_cell.length_a   1.000
_cell.length_b   1.000
_cell.length_c   1.000
_cell.angle_alpha   90.00
_cell.angle_beta   90.00
_cell.angle_gamma   90.00
#
_symmetry.space_group_name_H-M   'P 1'
#
loop_
_entity.id
_entity.type
_entity.pdbx_description
1 polymer ?
#
loop_
_entity_poly.entity_id
_entity_poly.type
_entity_poly.pdbx_seq_one_letter_code
_entity_poly.pdbx_strand_id
1 'polypeptide(L)'
;MTKDDLERLTLSICVLKQQFIQMTEKPVRMNYHSLIINEDIISIEDPKLYEFDLVKLSKSYKKFECNNQIWSTMAANDQVLLIDQYPNITLVDRDLNIVKQSVWPYGFIRCMRWSSTLTSFIIINMKKSFFLLRMMLY
;
A
#
# COMPACT_ATOMS: atom_id res chain seq x y z
N MET A 1 3.21 -54.72 14.49
CA MET A 1 2.32 -54.39 13.37
C MET A 1 1.56 -55.66 13.02
N THR A 2 0.33 -55.76 13.52
CA THR A 2 -0.53 -56.94 13.31
C THR A 2 -1.32 -56.78 12.01
N LYS A 3 -1.91 -57.87 11.51
CA LYS A 3 -2.77 -57.85 10.32
C LYS A 3 -3.91 -56.82 10.46
N ASP A 4 -4.44 -56.68 11.67
CA ASP A 4 -5.48 -55.70 12.01
C ASP A 4 -5.00 -54.25 11.87
N ASP A 5 -3.72 -53.96 12.18
CA ASP A 5 -3.14 -52.61 12.00
C ASP A 5 -3.07 -52.26 10.51
N LEU A 6 -2.72 -53.24 9.66
CA LEU A 6 -2.66 -53.07 8.22
C LEU A 6 -4.05 -52.84 7.63
N GLU A 7 -5.04 -53.62 8.06
CA GLU A 7 -6.43 -53.48 7.62
C GLU A 7 -7.03 -52.13 8.03
N ARG A 8 -6.77 -51.66 9.26
CA ARG A 8 -7.19 -50.32 9.72
C ARG A 8 -6.53 -49.19 8.94
N LEU A 9 -5.26 -49.35 8.57
CA LEU A 9 -4.55 -48.37 7.76
C LEU A 9 -5.13 -48.33 6.34
N THR A 10 -5.39 -49.49 5.73
CA THR A 10 -6.02 -49.58 4.40
C THR A 10 -7.40 -48.93 4.39
N LEU A 11 -8.23 -49.19 5.40
CA LEU A 11 -9.55 -48.56 5.54
C LEU A 11 -9.43 -47.03 5.67
N SER A 12 -8.49 -46.56 6.49
CA SER A 12 -8.26 -45.13 6.70
C SER A 12 -7.81 -44.44 5.40
N ILE A 13 -6.94 -45.07 4.62
CA ILE A 13 -6.51 -44.57 3.29
C ILE A 13 -7.71 -44.51 2.32
N CYS A 14 -8.58 -45.52 2.31
CA CYS A 14 -9.78 -45.51 1.46
C CYS A 14 -10.75 -44.39 1.83
N VAL A 15 -10.98 -44.17 3.12
CA VAL A 15 -11.84 -43.07 3.61
C VAL A 15 -11.26 -41.71 3.21
N LEU A 16 -9.95 -41.50 3.40
CA LEU A 16 -9.29 -40.25 3.02
C LEU A 16 -9.37 -39.98 1.51
N LYS A 17 -9.21 -41.01 0.67
CA LYS A 17 -9.38 -40.89 -0.78
C LYS A 17 -10.80 -40.45 -1.16
N GLN A 18 -11.82 -41.03 -0.55
CA GLN A 18 -13.21 -40.65 -0.80
C GLN A 18 -13.50 -39.21 -0.37
N GLN A 19 -12.99 -38.79 0.79
CA GLN A 19 -13.12 -37.41 1.27
C GLN A 19 -12.44 -36.41 0.33
N PHE A 20 -11.26 -36.74 -0.19
CA PHE A 20 -10.55 -35.90 -1.15
C PHE A 20 -11.34 -35.74 -2.46
N ILE A 21 -11.88 -36.83 -3.01
CA ILE A 21 -12.73 -36.81 -4.21
C ILE A 21 -13.96 -35.91 -4.01
N GLN A 22 -14.64 -36.06 -2.87
CA GLN A 22 -15.79 -35.22 -2.49
C GLN A 22 -15.44 -33.73 -2.29
N MET A 23 -14.19 -33.41 -1.94
CA MET A 23 -13.71 -32.02 -1.85
C MET A 23 -13.40 -31.43 -3.24
N THR A 24 -12.81 -32.23 -4.14
CA THR A 24 -12.52 -31.81 -5.52
C THR A 24 -13.75 -31.69 -6.40
N GLU A 25 -14.83 -32.43 -6.11
CA GLU A 25 -16.10 -32.38 -6.87
C GLU A 25 -17.04 -31.26 -6.42
N LYS A 26 -16.73 -30.55 -5.33
CA LYS A 26 -17.51 -29.37 -4.91
C LYS A 26 -17.02 -28.16 -5.69
N PRO A 27 -17.78 -27.63 -6.66
CA PRO A 27 -17.39 -26.41 -7.34
C PRO A 27 -17.34 -25.29 -6.31
N VAL A 28 -16.14 -24.77 -6.07
CA VAL A 28 -15.94 -23.55 -5.30
C VAL A 28 -16.59 -22.43 -6.11
N ARG A 29 -17.77 -21.98 -5.68
CA ARG A 29 -18.45 -20.84 -6.29
C ARG A 29 -17.63 -19.59 -6.00
N MET A 30 -16.78 -19.22 -6.95
CA MET A 30 -16.03 -17.97 -6.93
C MET A 30 -16.86 -16.92 -7.68
N ASN A 31 -17.36 -15.93 -6.95
CA ASN A 31 -18.09 -14.81 -7.53
C ASN A 31 -17.07 -13.76 -7.96
N TYR A 32 -16.71 -13.77 -9.24
CA TYR A 32 -15.91 -12.71 -9.84
C TYR A 32 -16.83 -11.60 -10.35
N HIS A 33 -16.54 -10.37 -9.95
CA HIS A 33 -17.16 -9.18 -10.54
C HIS A 33 -16.04 -8.47 -11.29
N SER A 34 -16.23 -8.19 -12.58
CA SER A 34 -15.31 -7.31 -13.30
C SER A 34 -15.35 -5.94 -12.64
N LEU A 35 -14.18 -5.44 -12.27
CA LEU A 35 -14.02 -4.03 -11.96
C LEU A 35 -14.09 -3.28 -13.29
N ILE A 36 -15.28 -2.78 -13.64
CA ILE A 36 -15.46 -1.90 -14.79
C ILE A 36 -14.98 -0.53 -14.36
N ILE A 37 -13.72 -0.21 -14.66
CA ILE A 37 -13.23 1.15 -14.52
C ILE A 37 -13.68 1.89 -15.79
N ASN A 38 -14.57 2.87 -15.63
CA ASN A 38 -14.95 3.72 -16.75
C ASN A 38 -13.69 4.45 -17.26
N GLU A 39 -13.47 4.44 -18.57
CA GLU A 39 -12.34 5.11 -19.21
C GLU A 39 -12.32 6.61 -18.89
N ASP A 40 -13.51 7.20 -18.67
CA ASP A 40 -13.65 8.61 -18.27
C ASP A 40 -13.09 8.91 -16.85
N ILE A 41 -12.79 7.88 -16.05
CA ILE A 41 -12.24 8.04 -14.68
C ILE A 41 -10.71 8.06 -14.69
N ILE A 42 -10.07 7.52 -15.73
CA ILE A 42 -8.62 7.46 -15.85
C ILE A 42 -8.17 8.42 -16.97
N SER A 43 -7.76 9.63 -16.60
CA SER A 43 -7.00 10.50 -17.49
C SER A 43 -5.52 10.13 -17.42
N ILE A 44 -4.98 9.56 -18.50
CA ILE A 44 -3.53 9.42 -18.70
C ILE A 44 -3.09 10.65 -19.49
N GLU A 45 -2.55 11.65 -18.80
CA GLU A 45 -1.98 12.83 -19.45
C GLU A 45 -0.58 12.51 -19.98
N ASP A 46 -0.31 12.83 -21.24
CA ASP A 46 1.05 12.72 -21.81
C ASP A 46 1.94 13.77 -21.15
N PRO A 47 2.99 13.37 -20.39
CA PRO A 47 3.86 14.32 -19.71
C PRO A 47 4.61 15.24 -20.69
N LYS A 48 4.65 14.90 -22.00
CA LYS A 48 5.32 15.73 -23.02
C LYS A 48 4.51 16.95 -23.46
N LEU A 49 3.18 16.98 -23.24
CA LEU A 49 2.33 18.13 -23.59
C LEU A 49 2.38 19.24 -22.53
N TYR A 50 2.79 18.90 -21.30
CA TYR A 50 3.02 19.82 -20.20
C TYR A 50 4.42 19.62 -19.66
N GLU A 51 5.43 19.93 -20.48
CA GLU A 51 6.77 20.16 -19.94
C GLU A 51 6.65 21.36 -18.99
N PHE A 52 6.43 21.06 -17.71
CA PHE A 52 6.14 22.02 -16.65
C PHE A 52 7.43 22.80 -16.41
N ASP A 53 7.65 23.81 -17.23
CA ASP A 53 8.84 24.64 -17.20
C ASP A 53 8.84 25.45 -15.91
N LEU A 54 9.49 24.91 -14.89
CA LEU A 54 9.65 25.53 -13.57
C LEU A 54 10.30 26.91 -13.65
N VAL A 55 10.96 27.24 -14.77
CA VAL A 55 11.54 28.57 -15.02
C VAL A 55 10.45 29.64 -15.24
N LYS A 56 9.24 29.24 -15.66
CA LYS A 56 8.09 30.15 -15.86
C LYS A 56 7.29 30.40 -14.59
N LEU A 57 7.49 29.63 -13.52
CA LEU A 57 6.91 29.94 -12.23
C LEU A 57 7.57 31.21 -11.70
N SER A 58 6.77 32.20 -11.30
CA SER A 58 7.28 33.35 -10.54
C SER A 58 8.10 32.84 -9.36
N LYS A 59 9.17 33.56 -8.99
CA LYS A 59 10.24 33.18 -8.02
C LYS A 59 9.81 32.76 -6.60
N SER A 60 8.54 32.48 -6.36
CA SER A 60 7.94 32.02 -5.11
C SER A 60 7.79 30.50 -5.03
N TYR A 61 8.69 29.72 -5.65
CA TYR A 61 8.73 28.27 -5.39
C TYR A 61 9.65 28.00 -4.19
N LYS A 62 9.13 27.31 -3.17
CA LYS A 62 9.97 26.70 -2.13
C LYS A 62 10.43 25.35 -2.64
N LYS A 63 11.73 25.15 -2.74
CA LYS A 63 12.31 23.83 -3.04
C LYS A 63 12.50 23.08 -1.73
N PHE A 64 11.98 21.86 -1.67
CA PHE A 64 12.29 20.92 -0.61
C PHE A 64 13.32 19.94 -1.14
N GLU A 65 14.49 19.87 -0.52
CA GLU A 65 15.50 18.89 -0.91
C GLU A 65 15.07 17.52 -0.38
N CYS A 66 14.59 16.68 -1.28
CA CYS A 66 14.50 15.25 -1.02
C CYS A 66 15.91 14.67 -1.12
N ASN A 67 16.33 13.93 -0.09
CA ASN A 67 17.59 13.18 -0.15
C ASN A 67 17.59 12.30 -1.41
N ASN A 68 18.79 12.05 -1.99
CA ASN A 68 19.07 11.35 -3.25
C ASN A 68 18.53 9.90 -3.39
N GLN A 69 17.52 9.51 -2.64
CA GLN A 69 16.81 8.26 -2.80
C GLN A 69 15.85 8.37 -3.98
N ILE A 70 16.07 7.48 -4.94
CA ILE A 70 15.43 7.38 -6.26
C ILE A 70 13.89 7.28 -6.17
N TRP A 71 13.33 7.04 -4.98
CA TRP A 71 11.91 6.78 -4.74
C TRP A 71 11.38 7.47 -3.48
N SER A 72 11.44 8.80 -3.43
CA SER A 72 10.75 9.55 -2.37
C SER A 72 9.24 9.37 -2.52
N THR A 73 8.60 8.72 -1.56
CA THR A 73 7.14 8.57 -1.52
C THR A 73 6.51 9.75 -0.80
N MET A 74 5.40 10.25 -1.32
CA MET A 74 4.61 11.31 -0.68
C MET A 74 3.13 10.92 -0.63
N ALA A 75 2.42 11.42 0.37
CA ALA A 75 0.96 11.34 0.44
C ALA A 75 0.41 12.64 1.01
N ALA A 76 -0.67 13.15 0.42
CA ALA A 76 -1.33 14.37 0.87
C ALA A 76 -2.75 14.08 1.35
N ASN A 77 -3.24 14.96 2.22
CA ASN A 77 -4.67 15.22 2.37
C ASN A 77 -4.93 16.70 2.07
N ASP A 78 -6.14 17.19 2.37
CA ASP A 78 -6.51 18.58 2.05
C ASP A 78 -5.68 19.63 2.82
N GLN A 79 -5.05 19.27 3.93
CA GLN A 79 -4.39 20.21 4.85
C GLN A 79 -2.86 20.09 4.86
N VAL A 80 -2.34 18.88 4.66
CA VAL A 80 -0.93 18.56 4.88
C VAL A 80 -0.42 17.55 3.85
N LEU A 81 0.89 17.60 3.64
CA LEU A 81 1.65 16.68 2.82
C LEU A 81 2.64 15.92 3.72
N LEU A 82 2.61 14.60 3.65
CA LEU A 82 3.55 13.70 4.32
C LEU A 82 4.60 13.25 3.30
N ILE A 83 5.86 13.43 3.65
CA ILE A 83 7.01 13.21 2.77
C ILE A 83 7.94 12.19 3.44
N ASP A 84 8.31 11.13 2.71
CA ASP A 84 9.42 10.25 3.07
C ASP A 84 10.75 10.94 2.80
N GLN A 85 11.52 11.20 3.86
CA GLN A 85 12.85 11.80 3.80
C GLN A 85 13.81 10.99 4.66
N TYR A 86 14.05 9.73 4.28
CA TYR A 86 14.88 8.81 5.04
C TYR A 86 16.13 9.47 5.66
N PRO A 87 16.36 9.31 6.97
CA PRO A 87 15.65 8.40 7.89
C PRO A 87 14.38 9.01 8.53
N ASN A 88 13.94 10.17 8.09
CA ASN A 88 12.81 10.89 8.68
C ASN A 88 11.53 10.74 7.87
N ILE A 89 10.41 10.95 8.54
CA ILE A 89 9.14 11.29 7.91
C ILE A 89 8.80 12.73 8.28
N THR A 90 8.45 13.53 7.28
CA THR A 90 8.23 14.97 7.43
C THR A 90 6.82 15.31 7.01
N LEU A 91 6.08 15.95 7.90
CA LEU A 91 4.78 16.52 7.65
C LEU A 91 4.96 18.02 7.37
N VAL A 92 4.44 18.48 6.24
CA VAL A 92 4.44 19.89 5.86
C VAL A 92 3.02 20.40 5.64
N ASP A 93 2.80 21.70 5.83
CA ASP A 93 1.54 22.37 5.55
C ASP A 93 1.41 22.74 4.05
N ARG A 94 0.31 23.42 3.70
CA ARG A 94 0.04 23.90 2.33
C ARG A 94 1.08 24.90 1.81
N ASP A 95 1.78 25.60 2.71
CA ASP A 95 2.81 26.59 2.40
C ASP A 95 4.23 25.98 2.46
N LEU A 96 4.31 24.64 2.51
CA LEU A 96 5.54 23.85 2.61
C LEU A 96 6.38 24.16 3.86
N ASN A 97 5.75 24.64 4.93
CA ASN A 97 6.42 24.75 6.23
C ASN A 97 6.38 23.40 6.94
N ILE A 98 7.45 23.04 7.62
CA ILE A 98 7.53 21.81 8.41
C ILE A 98 6.62 21.94 9.63
N VAL A 99 5.53 21.17 9.65
CA VAL A 99 4.63 21.04 10.80
C VAL A 99 5.24 20.09 11.82
N LYS A 100 5.79 18.97 11.35
CA LYS A 100 6.41 17.97 12.21
C LYS A 100 7.42 17.14 11.44
N GLN A 101 8.54 16.82 12.08
CA GLN A 101 9.48 15.84 11.58
C GLN A 101 9.76 14.81 12.66
N SER A 102 9.86 13.54 12.27
CA SER A 102 10.17 12.45 13.21
C SER A 102 11.01 11.40 12.53
N VAL A 103 11.94 10.81 13.28
CA VAL A 103 12.73 9.66 12.80
C VAL A 103 11.79 8.50 12.53
N TRP A 104 11.97 7.85 11.39
CA TRP A 104 11.22 6.68 10.95
C TRP A 104 12.10 5.42 11.11
N PRO A 105 11.96 4.67 12.22
CA PRO A 105 12.85 3.54 12.53
C PRO A 105 12.49 2.25 11.77
N TYR A 106 11.39 2.26 11.01
CA TYR A 106 10.82 1.03 10.44
C TYR A 106 11.34 0.69 9.03
N GLY A 107 12.51 1.25 8.66
CA GLY A 107 13.17 1.04 7.37
C GLY A 107 12.52 1.82 6.22
N PHE A 108 12.88 1.48 4.98
CA PHE A 108 12.37 2.20 3.80
C PHE A 108 10.85 2.04 3.60
N ILE A 109 10.21 3.14 3.21
CA ILE A 109 8.78 3.17 2.89
C ILE A 109 8.60 2.68 1.45
N ARG A 110 7.69 1.73 1.25
CA ARG A 110 7.32 1.21 -0.06
C ARG A 110 6.12 1.97 -0.64
N CYS A 111 5.15 2.31 0.21
CA CYS A 111 4.02 3.13 -0.19
C CYS A 111 3.44 3.91 0.98
N MET A 112 2.81 5.03 0.65
CA MET A 112 2.13 5.92 1.57
C MET A 112 0.84 6.39 0.92
N ARG A 113 -0.27 6.39 1.66
CA ARG A 113 -1.57 6.88 1.20
C ARG A 113 -2.32 7.54 2.35
N TRP A 114 -3.05 8.61 2.07
CA TRP A 114 -4.07 9.11 2.98
C TRP A 114 -5.34 8.25 2.88
N SER A 115 -5.98 7.96 4.01
CA SER A 115 -7.32 7.39 4.06
C SER A 115 -8.25 8.35 4.81
N SER A 116 -9.24 8.88 4.09
CA SER A 116 -10.29 9.72 4.68
C SER A 116 -11.14 8.92 5.67
N THR A 117 -11.42 7.65 5.40
CA THR A 117 -12.17 6.74 6.28
C THR A 117 -11.48 6.57 7.64
N LEU A 118 -10.16 6.41 7.65
CA LEU A 118 -9.39 6.21 8.88
C LEU A 118 -8.84 7.51 9.47
N THR A 119 -9.06 8.64 8.80
CA THR A 119 -8.45 9.95 9.14
C THR A 119 -6.95 9.83 9.46
N SER A 120 -6.25 8.99 8.68
CA SER A 120 -4.87 8.59 8.94
C SER A 120 -4.09 8.38 7.65
N PHE A 121 -2.77 8.56 7.73
CA PHE A 121 -1.86 8.06 6.70
C PHE A 121 -1.58 6.58 6.93
N ILE A 122 -1.72 5.79 5.88
CA ILE A 122 -1.35 4.38 5.82
C ILE A 122 0.04 4.31 5.20
N ILE A 123 0.98 3.73 5.94
CA ILE A 123 2.36 3.53 5.50
C ILE A 123 2.65 2.04 5.45
N ILE A 124 3.22 1.58 4.34
CA ILE A 124 3.73 0.21 4.21
C ILE A 124 5.22 0.28 3.97
N ASN A 125 6.01 -0.40 4.79
CA ASN A 125 7.45 -0.49 4.60
C ASN A 125 7.84 -1.63 3.63
N MET A 126 9.14 -1.73 3.31
CA MET A 126 9.68 -2.81 2.48
C MET A 126 9.46 -4.22 3.06
N LYS A 127 9.25 -4.33 4.39
CA LYS A 127 8.92 -5.58 5.08
C LYS A 127 7.41 -5.91 5.07
N LYS A 128 6.58 -5.14 4.36
CA LYS A 128 5.12 -5.28 4.29
C LYS A 128 4.39 -5.10 5.64
N SER A 129 5.01 -4.42 6.60
CA SER A 129 4.35 -4.01 7.84
C SER A 129 3.47 -2.78 7.58
N PHE A 130 2.27 -2.77 8.13
CA PHE A 130 1.31 -1.67 8.03
C PHE A 130 1.38 -0.77 9.24
N PHE A 131 1.45 0.54 9.01
CA PHE A 131 1.44 1.55 10.06
C PHE A 131 0.34 2.57 9.80
N LEU A 132 -0.33 3.00 10.86
CA LEU A 132 -1.29 4.10 10.84
C LEU A 132 -0.68 5.30 11.53
N LEU A 133 -0.47 6.37 10.77
CA LEU A 133 0.01 7.64 11.28
C LEU A 133 -1.17 8.60 11.40
N ARG A 134 -1.59 8.84 12.64
CA ARG A 134 -2.69 9.73 13.00
C ARG A 134 -2.17 11.15 13.21
N MET A 135 -2.92 12.10 12.68
CA MET A 135 -2.76 13.51 12.98
C MET A 135 -3.47 13.78 14.30
N MET A 136 -2.73 14.08 15.37
CA MET A 136 -3.34 14.69 16.55
C MET A 136 -3.33 16.20 16.34
N LEU A 137 -4.51 16.77 16.08
CA LEU A 137 -4.73 18.21 16.14
C LEU A 137 -4.73 18.59 17.62
N TYR A 138 -3.74 19.36 18.06
CA TYR A 138 -3.75 20.04 19.35
C TYR A 138 -4.33 21.45 19.17
#